data_AF-A0A1A8NYD5-F1
#
_entry.id   AF-A0A1A8NYD5-F1
#
_cell.length_a   1.000
_cell.length_b   1.000
_cell.length_c   1.000
_cell.angle_alpha   90.00
_cell.angle_beta   90.00
_cell.angle_gamma   90.00
#
_symmetry.space_group_name_H-M   'P 1'
#
loop_
_entity.id
_entity.type
_entity.pdbx_description
1 polymer ?
#
loop_
_entity_poly.entity_id
_entity_poly.type
_entity_poly.pdbx_seq_one_letter_code
_entity_poly.pdbx_strand_id
1 'polypeptide(L)'
;DFMRSLISNMDFRSLEVRLFKAKQLFLFLLEEQLEDSGGAQQGFISGEQLLLELRAGGIQLEQEVAIRLELQHIPPLDLLDFLAYLPLFMLIHKSVISNPLEDVNHL
;
A
#
# COMPACT_ATOMS: atom_id res chain seq x y z
N ASP A 1 -30.56 13.98 14.93
CA ASP A 1 -30.47 14.72 13.66
C ASP A 1 -29.06 14.91 13.10
N PHE A 2 -28.03 15.15 13.92
CA PHE A 2 -26.64 15.34 13.45
C PHE A 2 -26.06 14.18 12.60
N MET A 3 -26.17 12.92 13.05
CA MET A 3 -25.68 11.78 12.25
C MET A 3 -26.46 11.63 10.95
N ARG A 4 -27.76 11.94 10.95
CA ARG A 4 -28.63 11.87 9.76
C ARG A 4 -28.25 12.96 8.75
N SER A 5 -27.95 14.18 9.20
CA SER A 5 -27.46 15.24 8.33
C SER A 5 -26.07 14.95 7.78
N LEU A 6 -25.17 14.34 8.56
CA LEU A 6 -23.86 13.89 8.08
C LEU A 6 -23.99 12.83 7.00
N ILE A 7 -24.76 11.77 7.25
CA ILE A 7 -25.02 10.70 6.27
C ILE A 7 -25.66 11.26 5.00
N SER A 8 -26.62 12.18 5.13
CA SER A 8 -27.29 12.79 3.97
C SER A 8 -26.37 13.66 3.11
N ASN A 9 -25.27 14.18 3.67
CA ASN A 9 -24.31 15.01 2.96
C ASN A 9 -23.09 14.21 2.46
N MET A 10 -23.00 12.92 2.79
CA MET A 10 -21.92 12.06 2.32
C MET A 10 -22.18 11.59 0.89
N ASP A 11 -21.23 11.87 0.01
CA ASP A 11 -21.22 11.33 -1.36
C ASP A 11 -20.77 9.86 -1.32
N PHE A 12 -21.72 8.97 -1.02
CA PHE A 12 -21.51 7.53 -1.00
C PHE A 12 -21.09 6.98 -2.36
N ARG A 13 -21.49 7.62 -3.46
CA ARG A 13 -21.10 7.16 -4.80
C ARG A 13 -19.62 7.41 -5.06
N SER A 14 -19.12 8.59 -4.72
CA SER A 14 -17.67 8.86 -4.81
C SER A 14 -16.87 8.03 -3.82
N LEU A 15 -17.41 7.75 -2.63
CA LEU A 15 -16.77 6.84 -1.67
C LEU A 15 -16.67 5.41 -2.23
N GLU A 16 -17.77 4.87 -2.77
CA GLU A 16 -17.83 3.55 -3.40
C GLU A 16 -16.79 3.42 -4.51
N VAL A 17 -16.69 4.40 -5.41
CA VAL A 17 -15.71 4.40 -6.50
C VAL A 17 -14.27 4.42 -5.96
N ARG A 18 -14.00 5.22 -4.92
CA ARG A 18 -12.67 5.30 -4.30
C ARG A 18 -12.29 3.99 -3.60
N LEU A 19 -13.21 3.40 -2.84
CA LEU A 19 -13.01 2.12 -2.17
C LEU A 19 -12.81 0.98 -3.18
N PHE A 20 -13.56 0.99 -4.28
CA PHE A 20 -13.37 0.03 -5.36
C PHE A 20 -11.95 0.13 -5.93
N LYS A 21 -11.48 1.34 -6.26
CA LYS A 21 -10.11 1.55 -6.75
C LYS A 21 -9.03 1.14 -5.75
N ALA A 22 -9.20 1.49 -4.48
CA ALA A 22 -8.28 1.10 -3.41
C ALA A 22 -8.22 -0.43 -3.27
N LYS A 23 -9.35 -1.12 -3.32
CA LYS A 23 -9.40 -2.58 -3.31
C LYS A 23 -8.69 -3.19 -4.53
N GLN A 24 -8.86 -2.62 -5.72
CA GLN A 24 -8.14 -3.10 -6.91
C GLN A 24 -6.63 -2.96 -6.74
N LEU A 25 -6.15 -1.82 -6.20
CA LEU A 25 -4.74 -1.64 -5.90
C LEU A 25 -4.23 -2.67 -4.88
N PHE A 26 -4.99 -2.91 -3.81
CA PHE A 26 -4.65 -3.95 -2.83
C PHE A 26 -4.51 -5.33 -3.48
N LEU A 27 -5.47 -5.73 -4.31
CA LEU A 27 -5.41 -7.03 -5.00
C LEU A 27 -4.20 -7.13 -5.96
N PHE A 28 -3.87 -6.03 -6.64
CA PHE A 28 -2.69 -5.98 -7.51
C PHE A 28 -1.39 -6.22 -6.72
N LEU A 29 -1.23 -5.57 -5.56
CA LEU A 29 -0.08 -5.78 -4.67
C LEU A 29 0.03 -7.23 -4.15
N LEU A 30 -1.07 -7.98 -4.14
CA LEU A 30 -1.09 -9.40 -3.76
C LEU A 30 -0.84 -10.35 -4.94
N GLU A 31 -1.09 -9.92 -6.18
CA GLU A 31 -0.87 -10.75 -7.37
C GLU A 31 0.62 -11.05 -7.59
N GLU A 32 1.51 -10.10 -7.28
CA GLU A 32 2.97 -10.31 -7.33
C GLU A 32 3.46 -11.43 -6.41
N GLN A 33 2.71 -11.76 -5.34
CA GLN A 33 3.07 -12.80 -4.37
C GLN A 33 2.71 -14.23 -4.83
N LEU A 34 1.88 -14.38 -5.87
CA LEU A 34 1.40 -15.68 -6.36
C LEU A 34 2.48 -16.44 -7.15
N GLU A 35 3.43 -15.74 -7.75
CA GLU A 35 4.48 -16.37 -8.58
C GLU A 35 5.50 -17.13 -7.71
N ASP A 36 5.77 -16.69 -6.48
CA ASP A 36 6.72 -17.31 -5.56
C ASP A 36 6.11 -18.33 -4.58
N SER A 37 4.80 -18.25 -4.31
CA SER A 37 4.14 -18.98 -3.21
C SER A 37 3.16 -20.07 -3.66
N GLY A 38 3.52 -20.92 -4.63
CA GLY A 38 2.89 -22.23 -4.85
C GLY A 38 1.35 -22.26 -5.01
N GLY A 39 0.71 -21.15 -5.38
CA GLY A 39 -0.72 -21.05 -5.65
C GLY A 39 -1.65 -20.67 -4.48
N ALA A 40 -1.13 -20.32 -3.30
CA ALA A 40 -1.96 -19.81 -2.21
C ALA A 40 -1.89 -18.27 -2.13
N GLN A 41 -2.96 -17.58 -2.54
CA GLN A 41 -3.06 -16.13 -2.40
C GLN A 41 -3.15 -15.78 -0.91
N GLN A 42 -2.06 -15.27 -0.33
CA GLN A 42 -2.10 -14.70 1.01
C GLN A 42 -2.85 -13.36 0.93
N GLY A 43 -3.98 -13.24 1.64
CA GLY A 43 -4.80 -12.03 1.66
C GLY A 43 -4.20 -10.86 2.43
N PHE A 44 -2.87 -10.78 2.52
CA PHE A 44 -2.13 -9.86 3.36
C PHE A 44 -0.88 -9.35 2.63
N ILE A 45 -0.56 -8.07 2.82
CA ILE A 45 0.70 -7.48 2.37
C ILE A 45 1.76 -7.76 3.44
N SER A 46 2.82 -8.48 3.08
CA SER A 46 3.93 -8.78 3.99
C SER A 46 4.80 -7.54 4.25
N GLY A 47 5.57 -7.56 5.34
CA GLY A 47 6.56 -6.51 5.61
C GLY A 47 7.60 -6.38 4.50
N GLU A 48 7.99 -7.49 3.86
CA GLU A 48 8.93 -7.47 2.73
C GLU A 48 8.32 -6.82 1.47
N GLN A 49 7.04 -7.09 1.17
CA GLN A 49 6.35 -6.41 0.06
C GLN A 49 6.23 -4.90 0.35
N LEU A 50 5.88 -4.53 1.58
CA LEU A 50 5.81 -3.11 1.96
C LEU A 50 7.18 -2.44 1.84
N LEU A 51 8.26 -3.13 2.20
CA LEU A 51 9.62 -2.62 2.01
C LEU A 51 9.96 -2.43 0.53
N LEU A 52 9.55 -3.34 -0.34
CA LEU A 52 9.73 -3.23 -1.80
C LEU A 52 9.04 -1.98 -2.35
N GLU A 53 7.78 -1.76 -1.98
CA GLU A 53 7.02 -0.57 -2.36
C GLU A 53 7.70 0.71 -1.84
N LEU A 54 8.13 0.72 -0.58
CA LEU A 54 8.82 1.85 0.02
C LEU A 54 10.14 2.16 -0.69
N ARG A 55 10.90 1.14 -1.09
CA ARG A 55 12.12 1.29 -1.87
C ARG A 55 11.83 1.89 -3.25
N ALA A 56 10.81 1.38 -3.95
CA ALA A 56 10.36 1.98 -5.21
C ALA A 56 9.89 3.44 -5.03
N GLY A 57 9.36 3.78 -3.86
CA GLY A 57 8.98 5.13 -3.47
C GLY A 57 10.15 6.09 -3.23
N GLY A 58 11.41 5.63 -3.27
CA GLY A 58 12.61 6.46 -3.12
C GLY A 58 13.21 6.48 -1.71
N ILE A 59 12.97 5.46 -0.89
CA ILE A 59 13.66 5.32 0.39
C ILE A 59 15.15 5.02 0.18
N GLN A 60 15.99 5.76 0.92
CA GLN A 60 17.45 5.63 0.88
C GLN A 60 17.94 4.42 1.69
N LEU A 61 19.07 3.84 1.27
CA LEU A 61 19.65 2.63 1.85
C LEU A 61 19.96 2.76 3.35
N GLU A 62 20.32 3.96 3.81
CA GLU A 62 20.64 4.25 5.21
C GLU A 62 19.41 4.16 6.12
N GLN A 63 18.22 4.38 5.57
CA GLN A 63 16.94 4.28 6.29
C GLN A 63 16.38 2.86 6.24
N GLU A 64 16.78 2.06 5.25
CA GLU A 64 16.25 0.71 5.01
C GLU A 64 16.47 -0.22 6.21
N VAL A 65 17.63 -0.16 6.87
CA VAL A 65 17.92 -1.01 8.04
C VAL A 65 16.99 -0.70 9.21
N ALA A 66 16.75 0.58 9.48
CA ALA A 66 15.83 1.00 10.54
C ALA A 66 14.38 0.63 10.20
N ILE A 67 13.97 0.83 8.95
CA ILE A 67 12.63 0.49 8.46
C ILE A 67 12.40 -1.01 8.53
N ARG A 68 13.35 -1.84 8.10
CA ARG A 68 13.28 -3.31 8.24
C ARG A 68 13.06 -3.72 9.68
N LEU A 69 13.75 -3.08 10.62
CA LEU A 69 13.64 -3.38 12.03
C LEU A 69 12.26 -2.99 12.58
N GLU A 70 11.68 -1.87 12.13
CA GLU A 70 10.29 -1.51 12.47
C GLU A 70 9.28 -2.47 11.83
N LEU A 71 9.43 -2.79 10.54
CA LEU A 71 8.53 -3.66 9.79
C LEU A 71 8.47 -5.10 10.34
N GLN A 72 9.54 -5.60 10.97
CA GLN A 72 9.53 -6.88 11.68
C GLN A 72 8.51 -6.94 12.83
N HIS A 73 8.15 -5.79 13.40
CA HIS A 73 7.18 -5.70 14.49
C HIS A 73 5.75 -5.43 13.99
N ILE A 74 5.58 -5.15 12.69
CA ILE A 74 4.28 -4.86 12.09
C ILE A 74 3.67 -6.17 11.56
N PRO A 75 2.42 -6.51 11.93
CA PRO A 75 1.75 -7.67 11.35
C PRO A 75 1.50 -7.47 9.84
N PRO A 76 1.41 -8.55 9.05
CA PRO A 76 1.00 -8.45 7.66
C PRO A 76 -0.31 -7.67 7.52
N LEU A 77 -0.36 -6.74 6.57
CA LEU A 77 -1.48 -5.80 6.44
C LEU A 77 -2.64 -6.46 5.71
N ASP A 78 -3.81 -6.51 6.34
CA ASP A 78 -5.04 -6.89 5.65
C ASP A 78 -5.62 -5.72 4.84
N LEU A 79 -6.79 -5.92 4.23
CA LEU A 79 -7.43 -4.86 3.44
C LEU A 79 -7.77 -3.61 4.28
N LEU A 80 -8.17 -3.76 5.53
CA LEU A 80 -8.51 -2.63 6.39
C LEU A 80 -7.26 -1.87 6.82
N ASP A 81 -6.20 -2.59 7.17
CA ASP A 81 -4.89 -1.99 7.46
C ASP A 81 -4.37 -1.23 6.24
N PHE A 82 -4.46 -1.83 5.05
CA PHE A 82 -4.12 -1.17 3.79
C PHE A 82 -4.92 0.12 3.58
N LEU A 83 -6.24 0.10 3.83
CA LEU A 83 -7.06 1.30 3.70
C LEU A 83 -6.66 2.40 4.70
N ALA A 84 -6.22 2.03 5.90
CA ALA A 84 -5.68 2.97 6.89
C ALA A 84 -4.35 3.59 6.40
N TYR A 85 -3.50 2.79 5.75
CA TYR A 85 -2.23 3.24 5.15
C TYR A 85 -2.35 3.72 3.70
N LEU A 86 -3.55 3.80 3.13
CA LEU A 86 -3.75 4.18 1.72
C LEU A 86 -3.02 5.49 1.32
N PRO A 87 -2.95 6.54 2.16
CA PRO A 87 -2.17 7.74 1.84
C PRO A 87 -0.68 7.46 1.59
N LEU A 88 -0.08 6.49 2.30
CA LEU A 88 1.32 6.09 2.12
C LEU A 88 1.53 5.47 0.74
N PHE A 89 0.71 4.50 0.35
CA PHE A 89 0.76 3.89 -0.98
C PHE A 89 0.55 4.93 -2.09
N MET A 90 -0.36 5.88 -1.89
CA MET A 90 -0.54 7.00 -2.83
C MET A 90 0.71 7.90 -2.95
N LEU A 91 1.48 8.08 -1.88
CA LEU A 91 2.74 8.84 -1.92
C LEU A 91 3.84 8.06 -2.65
N ILE A 92 3.97 6.77 -2.35
CA ILE A 92 4.90 5.85 -3.03
C ILE A 92 4.67 5.88 -4.54
N HIS A 93 3.44 5.60 -5.00
CA HIS A 93 3.15 5.57 -6.44
C HIS A 93 3.29 6.94 -7.11
N LYS A 94 3.01 8.04 -6.41
CA LYS A 94 3.30 9.40 -6.94
C LYS A 94 4.80 9.60 -7.16
N SER A 95 5.62 9.13 -6.23
CA SER A 95 7.09 9.18 -6.35
C SER A 95 7.57 8.37 -7.56
N VAL A 96 7.14 7.10 -7.66
CA VAL A 96 7.46 6.20 -8.78
C VAL A 96 7.08 6.82 -10.13
N ILE A 97 5.87 7.38 -10.26
CA ILE A 97 5.42 8.02 -11.50
C ILE A 97 6.26 9.25 -11.84
N SER A 98 6.71 10.00 -10.83
CA SER A 98 7.52 11.20 -11.03
C SER A 98 8.94 10.87 -11.47
N ASN A 99 9.51 9.76 -10.99
CA ASN A 99 10.88 9.33 -11.25
C ASN A 99 10.97 7.86 -11.72
N PRO A 100 10.37 7.49 -12.88
CA PRO A 100 10.17 6.09 -13.27
C PRO A 100 11.45 5.31 -13.62
N LEU A 101 12.58 5.99 -13.82
CA LEU A 101 13.87 5.40 -14.19
C LEU A 101 14.94 5.61 -13.11
N GLU A 102 14.56 6.14 -11.94
CA GLU A 102 15.49 6.34 -10.83
C GLU A 102 15.80 4.96 -10.21
N ASP A 103 16.93 4.40 -10.64
CA ASP A 103 17.36 3.07 -10.22
C ASP A 103 17.80 3.11 -8.75
N VAL A 104 17.01 2.43 -7.91
CA VAL A 104 17.28 2.29 -6.47
C VAL A 104 18.49 1.37 -6.18
N ASN A 105 19.22 0.92 -7.21
CA ASN A 105 20.45 0.13 -7.11
C ASN A 105 21.76 0.90 -7.37
N HIS A 106 21.73 2.23 -7.52
CA HIS A 106 22.96 3.01 -7.69
C HIS A 106 23.49 3.61 -6.37
N LEU A 107 24.13 2.75 -5.54
CA LEU A 107 25.48 2.88 -4.96
C LEU A 107 25.73 1.85 -3.85
#